data_AF-A0A7C3T654-F1
#
_entry.id   AF-A0A7C3T654-F1
#
_cell.length_a   1.000
_cell.length_b   1.000
_cell.length_c   1.000
_cell.angle_alpha   90.00
_cell.angle_beta   90.00
_cell.angle_gamma   90.00
#
_symmetry.space_group_name_H-M   'P 1'
#
loop_
_entity.id
_entity.type
_entity.pdbx_description
1 polymer ?
#
loop_
_entity_poly.entity_id
_entity_poly.type
_entity_poly.pdbx_seq_one_letter_code
_entity_poly.pdbx_strand_id
1 'polypeptide(L)'
;MCFSLIELLVVIAIVAVLMGILMPALRLVRQQARAAGCLASLRQWGLICHLDVSNNDHHHGGQNCLFADWSARHVYVKQLWQLKWHRSLDPAAPEPIWPGWMRSIPDRY
;
A
#
# COMPACT_ATOMS: atom_id res chain seq x y z
N MET A 1 21.62 58.51 -5.43
CA MET A 1 22.93 57.83 -5.47
C MET A 1 22.76 56.54 -6.27
N CYS A 2 23.52 56.36 -7.35
CA CYS A 2 23.42 55.21 -8.23
C CYS A 2 23.94 53.97 -7.49
N PHE A 3 23.14 52.90 -7.42
CA PHE A 3 23.57 51.61 -6.88
C PHE A 3 24.70 51.07 -7.77
N SER A 4 25.77 50.60 -7.15
CA SER A 4 26.94 50.18 -7.92
C SER A 4 26.61 48.89 -8.67
N LEU A 5 26.97 48.81 -9.96
CA LEU A 5 26.75 47.62 -10.79
C LEU A 5 27.44 46.37 -10.19
N ILE A 6 28.52 46.58 -9.44
CA ILE A 6 29.28 45.53 -8.74
C ILE A 6 28.47 44.92 -7.58
N GLU A 7 27.71 45.71 -6.83
CA GLU A 7 26.84 45.20 -5.76
C GLU A 7 25.71 44.33 -6.32
N LEU A 8 25.15 44.67 -7.48
CA LEU A 8 24.13 43.83 -8.10
C LEU A 8 24.74 42.50 -8.60
N LEU A 9 25.95 42.55 -9.15
CA LEU A 9 26.66 41.39 -9.70
C LEU A 9 26.99 40.35 -8.61
N VAL A 10 27.47 40.80 -7.45
CA VAL A 10 27.81 39.86 -6.37
C VAL A 10 26.57 39.16 -5.81
N VAL A 11 25.43 39.85 -5.76
CA VAL A 11 24.17 39.29 -5.27
C VAL A 11 23.68 38.16 -6.17
N ILE A 12 23.64 38.37 -7.49
CA ILE A 12 23.20 37.33 -8.42
C ILE A 12 24.14 36.12 -8.43
N ALA A 13 25.45 36.34 -8.25
CA ALA A 13 26.44 35.28 -8.15
C ALA A 13 26.17 34.37 -6.93
N ILE A 14 25.89 34.96 -5.77
CA ILE A 14 25.58 34.21 -4.55
C ILE A 14 24.27 33.40 -4.72
N VAL A 15 23.22 34.00 -5.28
CA VAL A 15 21.92 33.31 -5.51
C VAL A 15 22.08 32.13 -6.47
N ALA A 16 22.87 32.27 -7.53
CA ALA A 16 23.13 31.19 -8.48
C ALA A 16 23.81 29.97 -7.83
N VAL A 17 24.81 30.22 -6.96
CA VAL A 17 25.49 29.15 -6.21
C VAL A 17 24.51 28.45 -5.26
N LEU A 18 23.69 29.20 -4.53
CA LEU A 18 22.69 28.64 -3.61
C LEU A 18 21.66 27.77 -4.35
N MET A 19 21.15 28.24 -5.48
CA MET A 19 20.21 27.50 -6.34
C MET A 19 20.83 26.21 -6.90
N GLY A 20 22.12 26.25 -7.26
CA GLY A 20 22.87 25.09 -7.75
C GLY A 20 22.94 23.94 -6.73
N ILE A 21 23.03 24.26 -5.43
CA ILE A 21 23.05 23.27 -4.34
C ILE A 21 21.63 22.83 -3.96
N LEU A 22 20.64 23.74 -4.07
CA LEU A 22 19.25 23.45 -3.71
C LEU A 22 18.57 22.47 -4.68
N MET A 23 18.85 22.56 -5.98
CA MET A 23 18.22 21.70 -6.99
C MET A 23 18.46 20.18 -6.74
N PRO A 24 19.69 19.68 -6.50
CA PRO A 24 19.90 18.28 -6.17
C PRO A 24 19.26 17.88 -4.83
N ALA A 25 19.32 18.73 -3.81
CA ALA A 25 18.70 18.48 -2.52
C ALA A 25 17.16 18.29 -2.63
N LEU A 26 16.49 19.13 -3.42
CA LEU A 26 15.05 19.04 -3.66
C LEU A 26 14.64 17.74 -4.39
N ARG A 27 15.50 17.20 -5.27
CA ARG A 27 15.22 15.94 -5.98
C ARG A 27 15.21 14.75 -5.01
N LEU A 28 16.18 14.71 -4.09
CA LEU A 28 16.26 13.69 -3.03
C LEU A 28 15.04 13.73 -2.11
N VAL A 29 14.67 14.93 -1.65
CA VAL A 29 13.48 15.13 -0.78
C VAL A 29 12.20 14.66 -1.46
N ARG A 30 12.01 14.95 -2.76
CA ARG A 30 10.83 14.49 -3.50
C ARG A 30 10.76 12.97 -3.62
N GLN A 31 11.89 12.29 -3.81
CA GLN A 31 11.94 10.83 -3.86
C GLN A 31 11.58 10.23 -2.49
N GLN A 32 12.13 10.78 -1.42
CA GLN A 32 11.80 10.37 -0.05
C GLN A 32 10.34 10.65 0.30
N ALA A 33 9.78 11.79 -0.11
CA ALA A 33 8.37 12.12 0.11
C ALA A 33 7.42 11.14 -0.60
N ARG A 34 7.75 10.72 -1.83
CA ARG A 34 6.97 9.69 -2.56
C ARG A 34 7.03 8.33 -1.84
N ALA A 35 8.20 7.93 -1.38
CA ALA A 35 8.37 6.68 -0.63
C ALA A 35 7.62 6.72 0.71
N ALA A 36 7.73 7.83 1.45
CA ALA A 36 7.01 8.06 2.70
C ALA A 36 5.49 8.08 2.49
N GLY A 37 5.00 8.68 1.39
CA GLY A 37 3.59 8.67 1.01
C GLY A 37 3.08 7.26 0.73
N CYS A 38 3.80 6.47 -0.08
CA CYS A 38 3.46 5.08 -0.36
C CYS A 38 3.42 4.23 0.93
N LEU A 39 4.43 4.39 1.79
CA LEU A 39 4.51 3.70 3.07
C LEU A 39 3.39 4.12 4.03
N ALA A 40 2.99 5.40 4.03
CA ALA A 40 1.86 5.88 4.82
C ALA A 40 0.53 5.28 4.33
N SER A 41 0.31 5.20 3.02
CA SER A 41 -0.86 4.54 2.46
C SER A 41 -0.88 3.05 2.84
N LEU A 42 0.23 2.32 2.70
CA LEU A 42 0.34 0.92 3.10
C LEU A 42 0.06 0.72 4.60
N ARG A 43 0.57 1.62 5.45
CA ARG A 43 0.28 1.60 6.89
C ARG A 43 -1.20 1.85 7.18
N GLN A 44 -1.85 2.76 6.48
CA GLN A 44 -3.28 3.01 6.62
C GLN A 44 -4.10 1.76 6.26
N TRP A 45 -3.76 1.07 5.16
CA TRP A 45 -4.40 -0.20 4.78
C TRP A 45 -4.17 -1.31 5.82
N GLY A 46 -2.93 -1.44 6.32
CA GLY A 46 -2.62 -2.40 7.39
C GLY A 46 -3.38 -2.12 8.69
N LEU A 47 -3.54 -0.84 9.04
CA LEU A 47 -4.34 -0.42 10.20
C LEU A 47 -5.82 -0.76 10.01
N ILE A 48 -6.37 -0.54 8.81
CA ILE A 48 -7.76 -0.90 8.47
C ILE A 48 -7.96 -2.41 8.61
N CYS A 49 -7.04 -3.23 8.09
CA CYS A 49 -7.11 -4.68 8.24
C CYS A 49 -7.06 -5.07 9.73
N HIS A 50 -6.13 -4.50 10.50
CA HIS A 50 -5.99 -4.83 11.92
C HIS A 50 -7.20 -4.40 12.75
N LEU A 51 -7.78 -3.24 12.46
CA LEU A 51 -9.00 -2.75 13.11
C LEU A 51 -10.21 -3.58 12.72
N ASP A 52 -10.33 -3.99 11.45
CA ASP A 52 -11.38 -4.91 11.01
C ASP A 52 -11.29 -6.24 11.75
N VAL A 53 -10.10 -6.84 11.89
CA VAL A 53 -9.93 -8.07 12.68
C VAL A 53 -10.28 -7.86 14.15
N SER A 54 -9.79 -6.78 14.75
CA SER A 54 -10.02 -6.49 16.18
C SER A 54 -11.46 -6.11 16.51
N ASN A 55 -12.25 -5.68 15.53
CA ASN A 55 -13.66 -5.32 15.71
C ASN A 55 -14.62 -6.46 15.33
N ASN A 56 -14.09 -7.54 14.72
CA ASN A 56 -14.83 -8.73 14.30
C ASN A 56 -14.76 -9.87 15.34
N ASP A 57 -14.78 -9.56 16.63
CA ASP A 57 -14.89 -10.54 17.72
C ASP A 57 -16.26 -11.27 17.75
N HIS A 58 -17.15 -10.96 16.80
CA HIS A 58 -18.46 -11.59 16.65
C HIS A 58 -18.54 -12.41 15.35
N HIS A 59 -17.95 -13.61 15.35
CA HIS A 59 -18.41 -14.82 14.65
C HIS A 59 -19.08 -14.68 13.27
N HIS A 60 -18.36 -14.33 12.20
CA HIS A 60 -18.87 -14.50 10.83
C HIS A 60 -17.86 -15.02 9.79
N GLY A 61 -16.85 -15.81 10.18
CA GLY A 61 -16.16 -16.78 9.28
C GLY A 61 -15.58 -16.26 7.95
N GLY A 62 -15.35 -14.95 7.85
CA GLY A 62 -14.83 -14.28 6.67
C GLY A 62 -14.03 -13.03 7.07
N GLN A 63 -13.10 -12.64 6.22
CA GLN A 63 -12.20 -11.52 6.45
C GLN A 63 -12.15 -10.66 5.18
N ASN A 64 -12.09 -9.33 5.35
CA ASN A 64 -11.90 -8.44 4.22
C ASN A 64 -10.46 -8.58 3.72
N CYS A 65 -10.30 -9.17 2.52
CA CYS A 65 -9.00 -9.32 1.89
C CYS A 65 -8.78 -8.20 0.87
N LEU A 66 -7.61 -7.57 0.94
CA LEU A 66 -7.13 -6.66 -0.09
C LEU A 66 -6.42 -7.48 -1.17
N PHE A 67 -6.97 -7.51 -2.36
CA PHE A 67 -6.40 -8.24 -3.49
C PHE A 67 -5.31 -7.42 -4.19
N ALA A 68 -4.40 -8.10 -4.91
CA ALA A 68 -3.33 -7.48 -5.67
C ALA A 68 -3.83 -6.60 -6.85
N ASP A 69 -5.12 -6.68 -7.18
CA ASP A 69 -5.83 -5.81 -8.14
C ASP A 69 -6.39 -4.53 -7.48
N TRP A 70 -6.04 -4.25 -6.22
CA TRP A 70 -6.55 -3.13 -5.40
C TRP A 70 -8.04 -3.24 -5.04
N SER A 71 -8.69 -4.37 -5.29
CA SER A 71 -10.06 -4.59 -4.81
C SER A 71 -10.08 -5.05 -3.34
N ALA A 72 -10.92 -4.42 -2.52
CA ALA A 72 -11.24 -4.91 -1.18
C ALA A 72 -12.54 -5.70 -1.25
N ARG A 73 -12.51 -6.99 -0.88
CA ARG A 73 -13.72 -7.83 -0.86
C ARG A 73 -13.78 -8.63 0.43
N HIS A 74 -14.99 -8.84 0.92
CA HIS A 74 -15.25 -9.74 2.03
C HIS A 74 -15.16 -11.18 1.52
N VAL A 75 -14.21 -11.96 2.02
CA VAL A 75 -13.96 -13.34 1.56
C VAL A 75 -14.17 -14.30 2.73
N TYR A 76 -15.00 -15.32 2.54
CA TYR A 76 -15.18 -16.39 3.52
C TYR A 76 -13.99 -17.37 3.52
N VAL A 77 -13.75 -18.06 4.64
CA VAL A 77 -12.63 -19.03 4.79
C VAL A 77 -12.62 -20.08 3.67
N LYS A 78 -13.79 -20.56 3.22
CA LYS A 78 -13.89 -21.50 2.09
C LYS A 78 -13.58 -20.86 0.74
N GLN A 79 -14.06 -19.64 0.49
CA GLN A 79 -13.70 -18.89 -0.73
C GLN A 79 -12.21 -18.59 -0.78
N LEU A 80 -11.58 -18.32 0.37
CA LEU A 80 -10.13 -18.11 0.44
C LEU A 80 -9.37 -19.30 -0.15
N TRP A 81 -9.80 -20.53 0.14
CA TRP A 81 -9.20 -21.75 -0.39
C TRP A 81 -9.48 -21.99 -1.88
N GLN A 82 -10.53 -21.37 -2.43
CA GLN A 82 -10.82 -21.40 -3.88
C GLN A 82 -10.02 -20.35 -4.66
N LEU A 83 -9.43 -19.37 -3.98
CA LEU A 83 -8.54 -18.41 -4.62
C LEU A 83 -7.23 -19.09 -5.04
N LYS A 84 -6.68 -18.67 -6.18
CA LYS A 84 -5.45 -19.24 -6.75
C LYS A 84 -4.19 -18.73 -6.01
N TRP A 85 -4.03 -19.11 -4.75
CA TRP A 85 -2.82 -18.83 -3.94
C TRP A 85 -1.91 -20.06 -3.81
N HIS A 86 -2.44 -21.27 -4.01
CA HIS A 86 -1.70 -22.53 -3.88
C HIS A 86 -1.41 -23.16 -5.24
N ARG A 87 -0.19 -23.67 -5.45
CA ARG A 87 0.26 -24.24 -6.74
C ARG A 87 -0.52 -25.48 -7.18
N SER A 88 -1.17 -26.18 -6.25
CA SER A 88 -1.91 -27.43 -6.51
C SER A 88 -3.42 -27.25 -6.67
N LEU A 89 -3.93 -26.02 -6.79
CA LEU A 89 -5.37 -25.78 -6.95
C LEU A 89 -5.73 -25.73 -8.44
N ASP A 90 -6.38 -26.79 -8.94
CA ASP A 90 -6.96 -26.83 -10.28
C ASP A 90 -8.35 -26.17 -10.29
N PRO A 91 -8.55 -25.04 -10.98
CA PRO A 91 -9.85 -24.33 -11.02
C PRO A 91 -10.92 -25.07 -11.84
N ALA A 92 -10.58 -26.20 -12.46
CA ALA A 92 -11.46 -27.02 -13.28
C ALA A 92 -11.96 -28.30 -12.58
N ALA A 93 -11.61 -28.50 -11.30
CA ALA A 93 -12.09 -29.65 -10.53
C ALA A 93 -13.60 -29.48 -10.21
N PRO A 94 -14.44 -30.55 -10.36
CA PRO A 94 -15.88 -30.46 -10.12
C PRO A 94 -16.26 -30.02 -8.71
N GLU A 95 -15.44 -30.37 -7.70
CA GLU A 95 -15.56 -29.89 -6.32
C GLU A 95 -14.16 -29.81 -5.65
N PRO A 96 -13.83 -28.74 -4.92
CA PRO A 96 -12.58 -28.66 -4.16
C PRO A 96 -12.59 -29.66 -2.99
N ILE A 97 -11.58 -30.53 -2.91
CA ILE A 97 -11.44 -31.52 -1.83
C ILE A 97 -11.08 -30.78 -0.54
N TRP A 98 -12.06 -30.58 0.34
CA TRP A 98 -11.84 -29.92 1.62
C TRP A 98 -11.10 -30.83 2.62
N PRO A 99 -10.07 -30.32 3.32
CA PRO A 99 -9.47 -31.02 4.44
C PRO A 99 -10.50 -31.23 5.56
N GLY A 100 -10.37 -32.30 6.35
CA GLY A 100 -11.41 -32.75 7.28
C GLY A 100 -11.89 -31.69 8.29
N TRP A 101 -11.00 -30.80 8.73
CA TRP A 101 -11.31 -29.68 9.63
C TRP A 101 -12.16 -28.58 8.97
N MET A 102 -12.15 -28.47 7.64
CA MET A 102 -12.85 -27.42 6.89
C MET A 102 -14.26 -27.85 6.46
N ARG A 103 -14.58 -29.15 6.51
CA ARG A 103 -15.91 -29.68 6.18
C ARG A 103 -16.99 -29.25 7.16
N SER A 104 -16.64 -28.97 8.42
CA SER A 104 -17.58 -28.54 9.46
C SER A 104 -18.03 -27.08 9.30
N ILE A 105 -17.35 -26.31 8.45
CA ILE A 105 -17.67 -24.91 8.22
C ILE A 105 -18.87 -24.83 7.25
N PRO A 106 -19.88 -23.97 7.46
CA PRO A 106 -20.99 -23.83 6.53
C PRO A 106 -20.53 -23.26 5.17
N ASP A 107 -21.10 -23.77 4.08
CA ASP A 107 -20.89 -23.23 2.74
C ASP A 107 -21.65 -21.91 2.55
N ARG A 108 -20.95 -20.80 2.83
CA ARG A 108 -21.43 -19.45 2.50
C ARG A 108 -20.65 -18.95 1.28
N TYR A 109 -21.35 -18.82 0.17
CA TYR A 109 -20.84 -18.30 -1.11
C TYR A 109 -21.15 -16.80 -1.22
#